data_AF-A0A923XYH0-F1
#
_entry.id   AF-A0A923XYH0-F1
#
_cell.length_a   1.000
_cell.length_b   1.000
_cell.length_c   1.000
_cell.angle_alpha   90.00
_cell.angle_beta   90.00
_cell.angle_gamma   90.00
#
_symmetry.space_group_name_H-M   'P 1'
#
loop_
_entity.id
_entity.type
_entity.pdbx_description
1 polymer ?
#
loop_
_entity_poly.entity_id
_entity_poly.type
_entity_poly.pdbx_seq_one_letter_code
_entity_poly.pdbx_strand_id
1 'polypeptide(L)'
;MLAVRTAVFACLVLAACDGNPLSSSAGSNGGGGSGTGGGNASVSTLPPDTSNPGAAGSITRFERRNVGPEVGGAAPTVTGNGFAKAYKYDDTNDTFTVDNLAFDGGNTYTRSTTVPTKGPAAVYEAAPTYQDGQTGEQIDQFSYRALYGTSTTGRTHFAIVRTGAYVPYGFGGFIYSRTGGVVLPTEGQAQYTGTYAGLRDYDGKGGMDLTTGDMRMAIDFNDFNPAESGTGNGAGIQGFVTNRRVFDLDGNDITGTVLAGINAKKNPDIDLTALPTLVFTVGPGVLDNNGEAEGELNSTINSNGKAVEFEAGKYYAVLSGSKADEVAGVIVVTSDAGGITVRETGGFILYRP
;
A
#
# COMPACT_ATOMS: atom_id res chain seq x y z
N MET A 1 15.30 -11.78 -59.43
CA MET A 1 15.37 -12.54 -58.16
C MET A 1 15.31 -11.53 -57.03
N LEU A 2 14.15 -11.40 -56.40
CA LEU A 2 13.86 -10.40 -55.36
C LEU A 2 13.81 -11.14 -54.02
N ALA A 3 14.77 -10.88 -53.14
CA ALA A 3 14.86 -11.52 -51.83
C ALA A 3 13.98 -10.76 -50.81
N VAL A 4 12.82 -11.32 -50.50
CA VAL A 4 11.94 -10.85 -49.43
C VAL A 4 12.55 -11.32 -48.10
N ARG A 5 12.98 -10.37 -47.26
CA ARG A 5 13.38 -10.64 -45.87
C ARG A 5 12.14 -10.52 -44.99
N THR A 6 11.64 -11.65 -44.54
CA THR A 6 10.55 -11.73 -43.55
C THR A 6 11.12 -11.42 -42.17
N ALA A 7 10.71 -10.29 -41.59
CA ALA A 7 10.94 -10.00 -40.17
C ALA A 7 9.96 -10.83 -39.35
N VAL A 8 10.48 -11.76 -38.53
CA VAL A 8 9.68 -12.49 -37.55
C VAL A 8 9.50 -11.58 -36.34
N PHE A 9 8.29 -11.04 -36.17
CA PHE A 9 7.85 -10.38 -34.95
C PHE A 9 7.65 -11.47 -33.88
N ALA A 10 8.57 -11.57 -32.93
CA ALA A 10 8.37 -12.41 -31.75
C ALA A 10 7.31 -11.74 -30.86
N CYS A 11 6.05 -12.19 -30.97
CA CYS A 11 5.05 -11.93 -29.95
C CYS A 11 5.46 -12.69 -28.69
N LEU A 12 5.99 -11.98 -27.69
CA LEU A 12 6.03 -12.48 -26.33
C LEU A 12 4.58 -12.63 -25.86
N VAL A 13 4.09 -13.87 -25.90
CA VAL A 13 2.89 -14.26 -25.17
C VAL A 13 3.29 -14.27 -23.70
N LEU A 14 2.90 -13.22 -22.96
CA LEU A 14 2.88 -13.23 -21.50
C LEU A 14 1.89 -14.33 -21.08
N ALA A 15 2.41 -15.53 -20.84
CA ALA A 15 1.71 -16.52 -20.06
C ALA A 15 1.56 -15.92 -18.64
N ALA A 16 0.33 -15.56 -18.28
CA ALA A 16 -0.02 -15.27 -16.90
C ALA A 16 0.30 -16.53 -16.07
N CYS A 17 1.45 -16.54 -15.41
CA CYS A 17 1.66 -17.45 -14.31
C CYS A 17 0.84 -16.88 -13.15
N ASP A 18 -0.17 -17.63 -12.71
CA ASP A 18 -1.06 -17.34 -11.56
C ASP A 18 -0.32 -17.31 -10.20
N GLY A 19 0.91 -16.80 -10.16
CA GLY A 19 1.71 -16.65 -8.94
C GLY A 19 1.47 -15.30 -8.29
N ASN A 20 1.51 -15.25 -6.96
CA ASN A 20 1.59 -13.98 -6.24
C ASN A 20 2.92 -13.31 -6.63
N PRO A 21 2.89 -12.12 -7.25
CA PRO A 21 4.10 -11.48 -7.78
C PRO A 21 5.08 -11.05 -6.68
N LEU A 22 4.61 -11.02 -5.43
CA LEU A 22 5.40 -10.70 -4.25
C LEU A 22 5.92 -11.93 -3.48
N SER A 23 5.52 -13.14 -3.86
CA SER A 23 5.98 -14.36 -3.19
C SER A 23 7.16 -14.99 -3.93
N SER A 24 8.22 -15.35 -3.20
CA SER A 24 9.35 -16.13 -3.73
C SER A 24 8.99 -17.60 -3.98
N SER A 25 7.94 -18.11 -3.35
CA SER A 25 7.42 -19.46 -3.61
C SER A 25 6.62 -19.47 -4.90
N ALA A 26 7.14 -20.11 -5.95
CA ALA A 26 6.36 -20.52 -7.12
C ALA A 26 5.32 -21.59 -6.73
N GLY A 27 4.27 -21.18 -6.03
CA GLY A 27 3.11 -22.01 -5.79
C GLY A 27 2.35 -22.18 -7.10
N SER A 28 2.34 -23.40 -7.65
CA SER A 28 1.43 -23.77 -8.71
C SER A 28 -0.01 -23.61 -8.20
N ASN A 29 -0.70 -22.55 -8.62
CA ASN A 29 -2.15 -22.44 -8.46
C ASN A 29 -2.84 -23.39 -9.46
N GLY A 30 -2.72 -24.69 -9.22
CA GLY A 30 -3.58 -25.71 -9.81
C GLY A 30 -4.95 -25.69 -9.11
N GLY A 31 -5.73 -24.64 -9.36
CA GLY A 31 -7.01 -24.40 -8.70
C GLY A 31 -8.15 -24.10 -9.67
N GLY A 32 -8.24 -24.85 -10.77
CA GLY A 32 -9.42 -24.86 -11.64
C GLY A 32 -10.63 -25.50 -10.93
N GLY A 33 -11.16 -24.82 -9.92
CA GLY A 33 -12.39 -25.22 -9.24
C GLY A 33 -13.59 -24.54 -9.89
N SER A 34 -14.36 -25.27 -10.70
CA SER A 34 -15.71 -24.85 -11.08
C SER A 34 -16.63 -24.96 -9.88
N GLY A 35 -16.51 -24.03 -8.93
CA GLY A 35 -17.42 -23.91 -7.79
C GLY A 35 -18.65 -23.10 -8.21
N THR A 36 -19.73 -23.77 -8.57
CA THR A 36 -21.07 -23.16 -8.56
C THR A 36 -21.46 -22.90 -7.11
N GLY A 37 -21.24 -21.69 -6.60
CA GLY A 37 -21.61 -21.35 -5.23
C GLY A 37 -21.56 -19.85 -4.99
N GLY A 38 -22.74 -19.20 -5.04
CA GLY A 38 -23.06 -17.90 -4.46
C GLY A 38 -22.17 -16.73 -4.87
N GLY A 39 -22.70 -15.78 -5.64
CA GLY A 39 -22.04 -14.47 -5.79
C GLY A 39 -21.87 -13.83 -4.41
N ASN A 40 -20.67 -13.93 -3.83
CA ASN A 40 -20.34 -13.26 -2.57
C ASN A 40 -20.21 -11.77 -2.87
N ALA A 41 -20.95 -10.95 -2.11
CA ALA A 41 -20.85 -9.50 -2.19
C ALA A 41 -19.45 -9.06 -1.75
N SER A 42 -18.67 -8.54 -2.70
CA SER A 42 -17.38 -7.89 -2.43
C SER A 42 -17.62 -6.57 -1.72
N VAL A 43 -16.67 -6.13 -0.89
CA VAL A 43 -16.62 -4.70 -0.52
C VAL A 43 -16.49 -3.89 -1.82
N SER A 44 -17.43 -2.97 -2.08
CA SER A 44 -17.70 -2.44 -3.43
C SER A 44 -16.66 -1.44 -3.95
N THR A 45 -15.72 -1.03 -3.09
CA THR A 45 -14.73 0.02 -3.39
C THR A 45 -13.27 -0.46 -3.34
N LEU A 46 -13.05 -1.78 -3.18
CA LEU A 46 -11.71 -2.35 -3.09
C LEU A 46 -10.85 -1.99 -4.30
N PRO A 47 -9.53 -1.80 -4.11
CA PRO A 47 -8.62 -1.53 -5.22
C PRO A 47 -8.67 -2.63 -6.30
N PRO A 48 -8.34 -2.33 -7.57
CA PRO A 48 -8.45 -3.31 -8.67
C PRO A 48 -7.46 -4.47 -8.56
N ASP A 49 -7.77 -5.55 -9.30
CA ASP A 49 -6.85 -6.53 -9.95
C ASP A 49 -7.45 -7.95 -9.95
N THR A 50 -7.56 -8.59 -8.79
CA THR A 50 -8.16 -9.94 -8.69
C THR A 50 -9.60 -9.93 -9.19
N SER A 51 -9.84 -10.62 -10.30
CA SER A 51 -11.16 -10.83 -10.87
C SER A 51 -11.83 -12.01 -10.15
N ASN A 52 -13.06 -11.80 -9.65
CA ASN A 52 -13.82 -12.78 -8.86
C ASN A 52 -13.06 -13.29 -7.62
N PRO A 53 -12.76 -12.41 -6.65
CA PRO A 53 -12.09 -12.82 -5.41
C PRO A 53 -12.89 -13.91 -4.69
N GLY A 54 -12.19 -14.81 -4.02
CA GLY A 54 -12.79 -15.91 -3.27
C GLY A 54 -11.98 -16.26 -2.03
N ALA A 55 -12.66 -16.69 -0.96
CA ALA A 55 -12.04 -17.07 0.30
C ALA A 55 -10.94 -18.14 0.16
N ALA A 56 -11.10 -19.09 -0.77
CA ALA A 56 -10.11 -20.17 -0.99
C ALA A 56 -8.90 -19.73 -1.83
N GLY A 57 -8.99 -18.59 -2.52
CA GLY A 57 -8.03 -18.16 -3.52
C GLY A 57 -7.05 -17.10 -3.01
N SER A 58 -5.93 -17.01 -3.74
CA SER A 58 -5.00 -15.88 -3.62
C SER A 58 -5.69 -14.59 -4.05
N ILE A 59 -5.30 -13.48 -3.44
CA ILE A 59 -5.84 -12.15 -3.74
C ILE A 59 -4.67 -11.20 -3.88
N THR A 60 -4.70 -10.40 -4.93
CA THR A 60 -3.79 -9.28 -5.20
C THR A 60 -4.60 -8.04 -5.53
N ARG A 61 -4.17 -6.91 -4.97
CA ARG A 61 -4.83 -5.61 -5.10
C ARG A 61 -3.80 -4.52 -5.31
N PHE A 62 -4.05 -3.65 -6.28
CA PHE A 62 -3.17 -2.54 -6.67
C PHE A 62 -3.84 -1.20 -6.39
N GLU A 63 -3.07 -0.18 -6.03
CA GLU A 63 -3.59 1.18 -5.87
C GLU A 63 -4.40 1.62 -7.10
N ARG A 64 -5.61 2.13 -6.86
CA ARG A 64 -6.47 2.63 -7.93
C ARG A 64 -5.83 3.86 -8.57
N ARG A 65 -5.83 3.90 -9.91
CA ARG A 65 -5.50 5.13 -10.64
C ARG A 65 -6.58 6.18 -10.41
N ASN A 66 -6.14 7.33 -9.94
CA ASN A 66 -6.97 8.52 -9.82
C ASN A 66 -6.92 9.28 -11.15
N VAL A 67 -7.94 9.03 -11.97
CA VAL A 67 -8.18 9.71 -13.24
C VAL A 67 -9.37 10.64 -13.02
N GLY A 68 -9.14 11.95 -13.08
CA GLY A 68 -10.20 12.95 -12.99
C GLY A 68 -11.17 12.87 -14.18
N PRO A 69 -12.34 13.50 -14.09
CA PRO A 69 -13.28 13.52 -15.21
C PRO A 69 -12.66 14.25 -16.41
N GLU A 70 -12.96 13.77 -17.62
CA GLU A 70 -12.74 14.54 -18.83
C GLU A 70 -13.71 15.74 -18.82
N VAL A 71 -13.17 16.96 -18.91
CA VAL A 71 -13.97 18.19 -18.93
C VAL A 71 -13.75 18.89 -20.27
N GLY A 72 -14.80 19.02 -21.07
CA GLY A 72 -14.78 19.83 -22.30
C GLY A 72 -13.80 19.35 -23.37
N GLY A 73 -13.50 18.05 -23.45
CA GLY A 73 -12.52 17.50 -24.39
C GLY A 73 -11.05 17.67 -23.99
N ALA A 74 -10.79 18.20 -22.79
CA ALA A 74 -9.45 18.17 -22.20
C ALA A 74 -9.14 16.77 -21.67
N ALA A 75 -7.88 16.36 -21.79
CA ALA A 75 -7.39 15.13 -21.19
C ALA A 75 -7.70 15.12 -19.68
N PRO A 76 -8.08 13.96 -19.10
CA PRO A 76 -8.41 13.88 -17.70
C PRO A 76 -7.20 14.29 -16.84
N THR A 77 -7.44 14.93 -15.70
CA THR A 77 -6.37 15.21 -14.74
C THR A 77 -5.88 13.90 -14.15
N VAL A 78 -4.63 13.56 -14.42
CA VAL A 78 -4.02 12.34 -13.90
C VAL A 78 -3.14 12.71 -12.72
N THR A 79 -3.47 12.19 -11.54
CA THR A 79 -2.56 12.26 -10.38
C THR A 79 -1.54 11.12 -10.46
N GLY A 80 -0.40 11.24 -9.79
CA GLY A 80 0.66 10.20 -9.81
C GLY A 80 0.27 8.82 -9.23
N ASN A 81 -0.94 8.66 -8.69
CA ASN A 81 -1.35 7.48 -7.92
C ASN A 81 -1.67 6.28 -8.82
N GLY A 82 -1.32 5.07 -8.36
CA GLY A 82 -1.68 3.82 -9.04
C GLY A 82 -0.99 3.62 -10.40
N PHE A 83 0.11 4.31 -10.65
CA PHE A 83 0.91 4.15 -11.85
C PHE A 83 1.82 2.94 -11.80
N ALA A 84 2.43 2.66 -10.65
CA ALA A 84 3.31 1.51 -10.52
C ALA A 84 2.55 0.19 -10.75
N LYS A 85 3.12 -0.66 -11.59
CA LYS A 85 2.60 -1.96 -11.99
C LYS A 85 3.69 -3.02 -11.91
N ALA A 86 3.29 -4.29 -12.11
CA ALA A 86 4.23 -5.41 -12.27
C ALA A 86 5.34 -5.45 -11.20
N TYR A 87 4.94 -5.21 -9.94
CA TYR A 87 5.81 -5.39 -8.78
C TYR A 87 6.36 -6.80 -8.79
N LYS A 88 7.64 -6.99 -8.48
CA LYS A 88 8.22 -8.32 -8.31
C LYS A 88 9.37 -8.27 -7.33
N TYR A 89 9.41 -9.23 -6.41
CA TYR A 89 10.57 -9.46 -5.56
C TYR A 89 11.41 -10.61 -6.12
N ASP A 90 12.73 -10.40 -6.18
CA ASP A 90 13.73 -11.42 -6.51
C ASP A 90 14.55 -11.72 -5.25
N ASP A 91 14.32 -12.90 -4.68
CA ASP A 91 14.97 -13.35 -3.44
C ASP A 91 16.43 -13.76 -3.64
N THR A 92 16.81 -14.13 -4.87
CA THR A 92 18.14 -14.61 -5.22
C THR A 92 19.11 -13.44 -5.26
N ASN A 93 18.65 -12.31 -5.81
CA ASN A 93 19.45 -11.10 -5.95
C ASN A 93 19.15 -10.04 -4.88
N ASP A 94 18.12 -10.26 -4.04
CA ASP A 94 17.55 -9.27 -3.12
C ASP A 94 17.29 -7.93 -3.82
N THR A 95 16.51 -8.01 -4.90
CA THR A 95 16.09 -6.85 -5.69
C THR A 95 14.57 -6.79 -5.82
N PHE A 96 14.08 -5.60 -6.10
CA PHE A 96 12.67 -5.36 -6.30
C PHE A 96 12.47 -4.68 -7.65
N THR A 97 11.55 -5.17 -8.49
CA THR A 97 11.26 -4.55 -9.78
C THR A 97 9.86 -3.96 -9.83
N VAL A 98 9.73 -2.82 -10.49
CA VAL A 98 8.49 -2.07 -10.65
C VAL A 98 8.43 -1.56 -12.07
N ASP A 99 7.28 -1.71 -12.74
CA ASP A 99 7.07 -1.19 -14.09
C ASP A 99 6.14 0.03 -14.09
N ASN A 100 6.11 0.72 -15.22
CA ASN A 100 5.21 1.84 -15.52
C ASN A 100 5.45 3.08 -14.64
N LEU A 101 6.70 3.28 -14.22
CA LEU A 101 7.22 4.50 -13.62
C LEU A 101 8.31 5.08 -14.50
N ALA A 102 8.27 6.39 -14.75
CA ALA A 102 9.27 7.06 -15.57
C ALA A 102 10.46 7.51 -14.73
N PHE A 103 11.66 7.42 -15.32
CA PHE A 103 12.93 7.86 -14.74
C PHE A 103 13.23 7.21 -13.38
N ASP A 104 13.14 5.89 -13.30
CA ASP A 104 13.39 5.11 -12.07
C ASP A 104 14.58 4.13 -12.17
N GLY A 105 15.52 4.38 -13.08
CA GLY A 105 16.79 3.64 -13.11
C GLY A 105 16.74 2.28 -13.80
N GLY A 106 15.72 2.02 -14.63
CA GLY A 106 15.58 0.78 -15.38
C GLY A 106 14.74 -0.26 -14.63
N ASN A 107 13.73 0.19 -13.90
CA ASN A 107 12.73 -0.64 -13.22
C ASN A 107 13.27 -1.55 -12.10
N THR A 108 14.57 -1.53 -11.77
CA THR A 108 15.19 -2.40 -10.75
C THR A 108 15.68 -1.59 -9.57
N TYR A 109 15.22 -1.98 -8.39
CA TYR A 109 15.50 -1.32 -7.13
C TYR A 109 16.38 -2.25 -6.28
N THR A 110 17.41 -1.67 -5.69
CA THR A 110 18.38 -2.40 -4.84
C THR A 110 18.15 -2.07 -3.39
N ARG A 111 18.44 -3.00 -2.48
CA ARG A 111 18.28 -2.73 -1.04
C ARG A 111 19.07 -1.49 -0.64
N SER A 112 18.44 -0.59 0.10
CA SER A 112 19.08 0.60 0.62
C SER A 112 20.28 0.21 1.49
N THR A 113 21.42 0.85 1.23
CA THR A 113 22.64 0.64 2.04
C THR A 113 22.62 1.47 3.31
N THR A 114 21.92 2.61 3.30
CA THR A 114 21.77 3.49 4.47
C THR A 114 20.64 3.04 5.39
N VAL A 115 19.50 2.65 4.80
CA VAL A 115 18.29 2.27 5.54
C VAL A 115 17.75 0.93 5.01
N PRO A 116 18.41 -0.20 5.25
CA PRO A 116 18.02 -1.48 4.64
C PRO A 116 16.63 -1.98 5.06
N THR A 117 16.13 -1.55 6.22
CA THR A 117 14.85 -1.99 6.81
C THR A 117 14.20 -0.89 7.64
N LYS A 118 12.86 -0.81 7.64
CA LYS A 118 12.03 -0.02 8.57
C LYS A 118 10.73 -0.76 8.90
N GLY A 119 10.43 -0.91 10.19
CA GLY A 119 9.23 -1.62 10.65
C GLY A 119 9.16 -3.03 10.05
N PRO A 120 8.03 -3.44 9.44
CA PRO A 120 7.90 -4.75 8.81
C PRO A 120 8.50 -4.82 7.39
N ALA A 121 9.14 -3.74 6.89
CA ALA A 121 9.53 -3.62 5.50
C ALA A 121 11.05 -3.57 5.29
N ALA A 122 11.48 -4.22 4.22
CA ALA A 122 12.71 -3.93 3.51
C ALA A 122 12.56 -2.64 2.70
N VAL A 123 13.62 -1.84 2.61
CA VAL A 123 13.64 -0.60 1.80
C VAL A 123 14.55 -0.79 0.59
N TYR A 124 14.04 -0.45 -0.59
CA TYR A 124 14.77 -0.49 -1.85
C TYR A 124 14.79 0.87 -2.54
N GLU A 125 15.83 1.10 -3.34
CA GLU A 125 16.13 2.36 -4.00
C GLU A 125 16.30 2.15 -5.50
N ALA A 126 15.66 3.01 -6.29
CA ALA A 126 15.93 3.12 -7.71
C ALA A 126 17.36 3.61 -7.96
N ALA A 127 17.96 3.19 -9.08
CA ALA A 127 19.28 3.69 -9.45
C ALA A 127 19.23 5.21 -9.71
N PRO A 128 20.23 6.00 -9.25
CA PRO A 128 20.22 7.45 -9.38
C PRO A 128 20.52 7.92 -10.81
N THR A 129 21.11 7.06 -11.64
CA THR A 129 21.39 7.32 -13.05
C THR A 129 21.04 6.11 -13.91
N TYR A 130 20.78 6.34 -15.18
CA TYR A 130 20.63 5.29 -16.21
C TYR A 130 21.51 5.63 -17.42
N GLN A 131 22.20 4.65 -17.97
CA GLN A 131 23.09 4.87 -19.11
C GLN A 131 22.30 4.86 -20.44
N ASP A 132 22.46 5.91 -21.25
CA ASP A 132 21.98 5.92 -22.63
C ASP A 132 22.73 4.85 -23.43
N GLY A 133 21.98 3.90 -23.99
CA GLY A 133 22.54 2.78 -24.76
C GLY A 133 23.19 3.17 -26.09
N GLN A 134 22.95 4.38 -26.62
CA GLN A 134 23.54 4.84 -27.88
C GLN A 134 24.79 5.70 -27.67
N THR A 135 24.75 6.60 -26.68
CA THR A 135 25.81 7.60 -26.45
C THR A 135 26.74 7.23 -25.29
N GLY A 136 26.26 6.38 -24.37
CA GLY A 136 26.94 6.05 -23.13
C GLY A 136 26.84 7.14 -22.05
N GLU A 137 26.14 8.25 -22.32
CA GLU A 137 25.91 9.33 -21.36
C GLU A 137 25.03 8.85 -20.19
N GLN A 138 25.24 9.44 -19.01
CA GLN A 138 24.43 9.16 -17.83
C GLN A 138 23.23 10.10 -17.80
N ILE A 139 22.04 9.53 -17.59
CA ILE A 139 20.78 10.25 -17.46
C ILE A 139 20.37 10.20 -15.99
N ASP A 140 20.26 11.37 -15.35
CA ASP A 140 19.77 11.48 -13.98
C ASP A 140 18.36 10.91 -13.84
N GLN A 141 18.11 10.19 -12.75
CA GLN A 141 16.84 9.56 -12.44
C GLN A 141 16.20 10.21 -11.21
N PHE A 142 14.89 10.01 -11.05
CA PHE A 142 14.19 10.44 -9.84
C PHE A 142 14.44 9.47 -8.68
N SER A 143 14.50 10.03 -7.47
CA SER A 143 14.73 9.26 -6.25
C SER A 143 13.47 8.53 -5.80
N TYR A 144 13.17 7.39 -6.42
CA TYR A 144 12.13 6.49 -5.94
C TYR A 144 12.62 5.64 -4.76
N ARG A 145 11.68 5.32 -3.87
CA ARG A 145 11.84 4.34 -2.80
C ARG A 145 10.72 3.31 -2.87
N ALA A 146 11.06 2.06 -2.62
CA ALA A 146 10.11 0.99 -2.44
C ALA A 146 10.20 0.44 -1.01
N LEU A 147 9.05 0.27 -0.35
CA LEU A 147 8.91 -0.56 0.85
C LEU A 147 8.35 -1.90 0.42
N TYR A 148 8.93 -3.00 0.88
CA TYR A 148 8.42 -4.35 0.66
C TYR A 148 8.35 -5.11 1.98
N GLY A 149 7.16 -5.55 2.35
CA GLY A 149 6.91 -6.38 3.52
C GLY A 149 6.42 -7.76 3.11
N THR A 150 6.97 -8.78 3.76
CA THR A 150 6.51 -10.17 3.65
C THR A 150 6.28 -10.74 5.04
N SER A 151 5.23 -11.55 5.17
CA SER A 151 4.90 -12.20 6.42
C SER A 151 5.89 -13.29 6.77
N THR A 152 6.00 -13.63 8.05
CA THR A 152 6.82 -14.75 8.51
C THR A 152 6.39 -16.09 7.91
N THR A 153 5.12 -16.21 7.52
CA THR A 153 4.59 -17.39 6.84
C THR A 153 4.74 -17.34 5.32
N GLY A 154 5.12 -16.19 4.75
CA GLY A 154 5.17 -15.95 3.31
C GLY A 154 3.80 -15.96 2.63
N ARG A 155 2.70 -15.88 3.39
CA ARG A 155 1.34 -15.90 2.83
C ARG A 155 0.87 -14.51 2.48
N THR A 156 1.12 -13.50 3.32
CA THR A 156 0.73 -12.13 3.02
C THR A 156 1.91 -11.20 2.77
N HIS A 157 1.66 -10.18 1.94
CA HIS A 157 2.68 -9.26 1.45
C HIS A 157 2.10 -7.86 1.23
N PHE A 158 2.97 -6.85 1.24
CA PHE A 158 2.68 -5.55 0.67
C PHE A 158 3.93 -4.98 -0.01
N ALA A 159 3.72 -4.08 -0.97
CA ALA A 159 4.77 -3.18 -1.42
C ALA A 159 4.21 -1.79 -1.74
N ILE A 160 5.03 -0.76 -1.52
CA ILE A 160 4.67 0.65 -1.73
C ILE A 160 5.83 1.32 -2.43
N VAL A 161 5.56 2.02 -3.53
CA VAL A 161 6.57 2.76 -4.30
C VAL A 161 6.11 4.20 -4.44
N ARG A 162 6.99 5.13 -4.07
CA ARG A 162 6.76 6.59 -4.14
C ARG A 162 8.05 7.32 -4.53
N THR A 163 7.89 8.56 -4.97
CA THR A 163 8.99 9.51 -5.18
C THR A 163 8.60 10.90 -4.71
N GLY A 164 9.58 11.61 -4.14
CA GLY A 164 9.47 13.01 -3.74
C GLY A 164 9.95 14.00 -4.81
N ALA A 165 10.23 13.55 -6.03
CA ALA A 165 10.87 14.38 -7.06
C ALA A 165 9.94 15.43 -7.71
N TYR A 166 8.66 15.47 -7.32
CA TYR A 166 7.64 16.33 -7.91
C TYR A 166 7.15 17.39 -6.91
N VAL A 167 6.55 18.45 -7.44
CA VAL A 167 5.87 19.53 -6.67
C VAL A 167 4.47 19.70 -7.29
N PRO A 168 3.74 18.59 -7.51
CA PRO A 168 2.85 18.00 -6.49
C PRO A 168 3.24 16.55 -6.16
N TYR A 169 2.31 15.72 -5.65
CA TYR A 169 2.58 14.30 -5.41
C TYR A 169 3.23 13.60 -6.60
N GLY A 170 4.26 12.79 -6.31
CA GLY A 170 4.96 12.02 -7.31
C GLY A 170 4.17 10.82 -7.83
N PHE A 171 4.70 10.21 -8.89
CA PHE A 171 4.18 8.96 -9.43
C PHE A 171 4.52 7.79 -8.49
N GLY A 172 3.65 6.79 -8.44
CA GLY A 172 3.86 5.63 -7.60
C GLY A 172 2.69 4.68 -7.59
N GLY A 173 2.73 3.72 -6.67
CA GLY A 173 1.63 2.80 -6.41
C GLY A 173 1.83 2.05 -5.09
N PHE A 174 0.82 1.30 -4.69
CA PHE A 174 0.99 0.22 -3.73
C PHE A 174 0.35 -1.07 -4.26
N ILE A 175 0.76 -2.18 -3.67
CA ILE A 175 0.21 -3.51 -3.86
C ILE A 175 0.11 -4.18 -2.48
N TYR A 176 -0.95 -4.94 -2.25
CA TYR A 176 -1.01 -5.89 -1.14
C TYR A 176 -1.63 -7.18 -1.62
N SER A 177 -1.24 -8.29 -1.00
CA SER A 177 -1.68 -9.60 -1.44
C SER A 177 -1.69 -10.65 -0.34
N ARG A 178 -2.47 -11.71 -0.58
CA ARG A 178 -2.31 -13.02 0.04
C ARG A 178 -2.06 -14.10 -1.01
N THR A 179 -1.28 -15.09 -0.64
CA THR A 179 -1.15 -16.39 -1.30
C THR A 179 -1.99 -17.41 -0.53
N GLY A 180 -2.79 -18.19 -1.26
CA GLY A 180 -3.72 -19.15 -0.68
C GLY A 180 -4.97 -18.49 -0.09
N GLY A 181 -5.74 -19.26 0.67
CA GLY A 181 -7.06 -18.85 1.17
C GLY A 181 -7.08 -18.41 2.63
N VAL A 182 -8.28 -18.06 3.07
CA VAL A 182 -8.65 -17.72 4.43
C VAL A 182 -9.87 -18.54 4.85
N VAL A 183 -9.92 -18.90 6.13
CA VAL A 183 -11.15 -19.35 6.78
C VAL A 183 -11.45 -18.34 7.88
N LEU A 184 -12.50 -17.54 7.67
CA LEU A 184 -12.95 -16.56 8.64
C LEU A 184 -13.70 -17.27 9.77
N PRO A 185 -13.41 -16.95 11.05
CA PRO A 185 -14.29 -17.33 12.15
C PRO A 185 -15.71 -16.79 11.91
N THR A 186 -16.71 -17.58 12.27
CA THR A 186 -18.12 -17.17 12.25
C THR A 186 -18.57 -16.53 13.56
N GLU A 187 -17.71 -16.60 14.59
CA GLU A 187 -17.96 -16.05 15.91
C GLU A 187 -16.63 -15.70 16.62
N GLY A 188 -16.76 -14.97 17.73
CA GLY A 188 -15.69 -14.46 18.56
C GLY A 188 -15.09 -13.14 18.06
N GLN A 189 -14.09 -12.70 18.81
CA GLN A 189 -13.24 -11.57 18.45
C GLN A 189 -11.80 -12.05 18.31
N ALA A 190 -11.01 -11.39 17.47
CA ALA A 190 -9.60 -11.67 17.32
C ALA A 190 -8.76 -10.38 17.39
N GLN A 191 -7.71 -10.43 18.21
CA GLN A 191 -6.70 -9.37 18.30
C GLN A 191 -5.52 -9.71 17.39
N TYR A 192 -5.00 -8.68 16.73
CA TYR A 192 -3.80 -8.74 15.90
C TYR A 192 -2.84 -7.63 16.32
N THR A 193 -1.55 -7.93 16.24
CA THR A 193 -0.48 -6.97 16.57
C THR A 193 0.66 -7.07 15.57
N GLY A 194 1.36 -5.96 15.39
CA GLY A 194 2.53 -5.86 14.52
C GLY A 194 3.01 -4.43 14.41
N THR A 195 3.79 -4.17 13.36
CA THR A 195 4.37 -2.85 13.11
C THR A 195 3.90 -2.30 11.77
N TYR A 196 4.02 -0.99 11.63
CA TYR A 196 3.66 -0.21 10.45
C TYR A 196 4.92 0.47 9.89
N ALA A 197 5.04 0.54 8.56
CA ALA A 197 6.04 1.39 7.90
C ALA A 197 5.47 2.06 6.66
N GLY A 198 5.84 3.32 6.43
CA GLY A 198 5.30 4.10 5.33
C GLY A 198 6.30 5.05 4.68
N LEU A 199 5.84 5.62 3.56
CA LEU A 199 6.49 6.72 2.85
C LEU A 199 5.58 7.94 2.91
N ARG A 200 6.18 9.11 3.12
CA ARG A 200 5.52 10.40 3.09
C ARG A 200 6.01 11.20 1.89
N ASP A 201 5.09 11.58 1.02
CA ASP A 201 5.33 12.51 -0.07
C ASP A 201 4.37 13.70 0.03
N TYR A 202 4.63 14.73 -0.78
CA TYR A 202 4.11 16.06 -0.52
C TYR A 202 3.47 16.66 -1.76
N ASP A 203 2.41 17.42 -1.52
CA ASP A 203 1.84 18.38 -2.47
C ASP A 203 2.16 19.80 -1.99
N GLY A 204 2.78 20.60 -2.87
CA GLY A 204 3.30 21.93 -2.54
C GLY A 204 4.79 21.98 -2.15
N LYS A 205 5.48 20.84 -2.04
CA LYS A 205 6.96 20.76 -2.01
C LYS A 205 7.45 19.42 -2.55
N GLY A 206 8.73 19.34 -2.91
CA GLY A 206 9.42 18.07 -3.13
C GLY A 206 9.92 17.45 -1.83
N GLY A 207 10.59 16.30 -1.96
CA GLY A 207 11.15 15.51 -0.87
C GLY A 207 10.25 14.35 -0.46
N MET A 208 10.80 13.46 0.35
CA MET A 208 10.11 12.27 0.83
C MET A 208 10.72 11.86 2.17
N ASP A 209 9.89 11.31 3.05
CA ASP A 209 10.31 10.80 4.36
C ASP A 209 9.80 9.37 4.56
N LEU A 210 10.40 8.65 5.49
CA LEU A 210 9.97 7.34 5.96
C LEU A 210 9.15 7.50 7.24
N THR A 211 8.19 6.62 7.47
CA THR A 211 7.47 6.52 8.74
C THR A 211 7.50 5.12 9.32
N THR A 212 7.39 5.04 10.64
CA THR A 212 7.13 3.79 11.37
C THR A 212 6.04 4.01 12.41
N GLY A 213 5.43 2.93 12.89
CA GLY A 213 4.53 2.95 14.04
C GLY A 213 4.22 1.56 14.58
N ASP A 214 3.59 1.50 15.74
CA ASP A 214 3.05 0.27 16.32
C ASP A 214 1.59 0.12 15.93
N MET A 215 1.19 -1.06 15.46
CA MET A 215 -0.16 -1.29 14.99
C MET A 215 -0.86 -2.41 15.75
N ARG A 216 -2.11 -2.14 16.13
CA ARG A 216 -3.06 -3.12 16.68
C ARG A 216 -4.34 -3.08 15.86
N MET A 217 -4.91 -4.25 15.63
CA MET A 217 -6.22 -4.40 14.99
C MET A 217 -7.02 -5.44 15.78
N ALA A 218 -8.31 -5.21 15.93
CA ALA A 218 -9.24 -6.19 16.45
C ALA A 218 -10.39 -6.36 15.45
N ILE A 219 -10.83 -7.60 15.27
CA ILE A 219 -11.98 -7.93 14.43
C ILE A 219 -13.02 -8.60 15.32
N ASP A 220 -14.22 -8.06 15.31
CA ASP A 220 -15.40 -8.72 15.85
C ASP A 220 -16.11 -9.46 14.72
N PHE A 221 -16.17 -10.79 14.78
CA PHE A 221 -16.82 -11.60 13.74
C PHE A 221 -18.32 -11.76 13.97
N ASN A 222 -18.82 -11.43 15.18
CA ASN A 222 -20.24 -11.54 15.53
C ASN A 222 -21.01 -10.30 15.10
N ASP A 223 -20.40 -9.14 15.30
CA ASP A 223 -21.04 -7.86 15.12
C ASP A 223 -20.39 -7.11 13.98
N PHE A 224 -21.15 -6.46 13.12
CA PHE A 224 -22.60 -6.24 13.12
C PHE A 224 -23.42 -7.46 12.63
N ASN A 225 -24.74 -7.34 12.61
CA ASN A 225 -25.57 -8.36 11.97
C ASN A 225 -25.30 -8.40 10.45
N PRO A 226 -25.12 -9.58 9.82
CA PRO A 226 -24.83 -9.67 8.38
C PRO A 226 -25.83 -8.94 7.48
N ALA A 227 -27.11 -8.90 7.87
CA ALA A 227 -28.17 -8.20 7.13
C ALA A 227 -27.93 -6.68 7.02
N GLU A 228 -27.15 -6.10 7.93
CA GLU A 228 -26.85 -4.66 7.98
C GLU A 228 -25.56 -4.30 7.22
N SER A 229 -24.80 -5.30 6.76
CA SER A 229 -23.46 -5.12 6.19
C SER A 229 -23.40 -4.94 4.68
N GLY A 230 -24.37 -5.49 3.95
CA GLY A 230 -24.33 -5.53 2.48
C GLY A 230 -23.22 -6.41 1.86
N THR A 231 -22.22 -6.88 2.64
CA THR A 231 -21.09 -7.72 2.19
C THR A 231 -21.28 -9.21 2.50
N GLY A 232 -22.38 -9.55 3.19
CA GLY A 232 -22.65 -10.91 3.66
C GLY A 232 -21.82 -11.32 4.88
N ASN A 233 -20.98 -10.41 5.42
CA ASN A 233 -20.26 -10.52 6.66
C ASN A 233 -20.45 -9.24 7.46
N GLY A 234 -20.92 -9.36 8.70
CA GLY A 234 -21.19 -8.21 9.56
C GLY A 234 -19.97 -7.57 10.20
N ALA A 235 -18.82 -8.25 10.18
CA ALA A 235 -17.71 -7.97 11.07
C ALA A 235 -17.27 -6.50 11.17
N GLY A 236 -17.10 -6.04 12.40
CA GLY A 236 -16.55 -4.75 12.76
C GLY A 236 -15.03 -4.83 12.92
N ILE A 237 -14.31 -3.83 12.41
CA ILE A 237 -12.86 -3.74 12.55
C ILE A 237 -12.51 -2.48 13.34
N GLN A 238 -11.78 -2.67 14.43
CA GLN A 238 -11.11 -1.61 15.17
C GLN A 238 -9.61 -1.66 14.89
N GLY A 239 -8.97 -0.51 14.74
CA GLY A 239 -7.54 -0.44 14.44
C GLY A 239 -6.90 0.85 14.95
N PHE A 240 -5.63 0.75 15.33
CA PHE A 240 -4.82 1.85 15.83
C PHE A 240 -3.41 1.79 15.27
N VAL A 241 -2.90 2.94 14.79
CA VAL A 241 -1.45 3.14 14.57
C VAL A 241 -0.95 4.19 15.56
N THR A 242 -0.08 3.75 16.45
CA THR A 242 0.46 4.54 17.57
C THR A 242 1.97 4.68 17.45
N ASN A 243 2.57 5.52 18.31
CA ASN A 243 4.03 5.71 18.37
C ASN A 243 4.66 6.03 17.01
N ARG A 244 3.95 6.84 16.20
CA ARG A 244 4.41 7.16 14.85
C ARG A 244 5.67 8.03 14.90
N ARG A 245 6.67 7.65 14.11
CA ARG A 245 7.96 8.35 13.95
C ARG A 245 8.20 8.65 12.47
N VAL A 246 8.93 9.73 12.21
CA VAL A 246 9.31 10.18 10.87
C VAL A 246 10.82 10.21 10.75
N PHE A 247 11.34 9.67 9.66
CA PHE A 247 12.76 9.64 9.36
C PHE A 247 13.02 10.26 8.00
N ASP A 248 14.15 10.94 7.85
CA ASP A 248 14.63 11.29 6.51
C ASP A 248 15.08 10.02 5.75
N LEU A 249 15.48 10.19 4.48
CA LEU A 249 15.94 9.08 3.64
C LEU A 249 17.31 8.50 4.08
N ASP A 250 18.04 9.22 4.93
CA ASP A 250 19.28 8.74 5.56
C ASP A 250 19.01 7.98 6.87
N GLY A 251 17.73 7.89 7.29
CA GLY A 251 17.29 7.14 8.45
C GLY A 251 17.40 7.89 9.77
N ASN A 252 17.72 9.19 9.75
CA ASN A 252 17.74 10.02 10.94
C ASN A 252 16.31 10.32 11.39
N ASP A 253 16.05 10.24 12.69
CA ASP A 253 14.73 10.56 13.23
C ASP A 253 14.50 12.07 13.23
N ILE A 254 13.62 12.53 12.36
CA ILE A 254 13.24 13.94 12.17
C ILE A 254 11.85 14.23 12.75
N THR A 255 11.29 13.34 13.58
CA THR A 255 9.95 13.50 14.15
C THR A 255 9.79 14.85 14.84
N GLY A 256 10.77 15.24 15.66
CA GLY A 256 10.76 16.54 16.35
C GLY A 256 10.74 17.73 15.39
N THR A 257 11.53 17.67 14.31
CA THR A 257 11.56 18.71 13.26
C THR A 257 10.22 18.83 12.55
N VAL A 258 9.60 17.69 12.22
CA VAL A 258 8.26 17.66 11.60
C VAL A 258 7.22 18.28 12.52
N LEU A 259 7.20 17.89 13.79
CA LEU A 259 6.25 18.41 14.78
C LEU A 259 6.44 19.92 15.00
N ALA A 260 7.69 20.38 15.13
CA ALA A 260 8.00 21.79 15.22
C ALA A 260 7.49 22.58 14.00
N GLY A 261 7.65 22.02 12.80
CA GLY A 261 7.14 22.62 11.56
C GLY A 261 5.61 22.71 11.51
N ILE A 262 4.90 21.69 11.99
CA ILE A 262 3.43 21.69 12.10
C ILE A 262 2.98 22.73 13.12
N ASN A 263 3.54 22.71 14.33
CA ASN A 263 3.18 23.62 15.43
C ASN A 263 3.43 25.08 15.03
N ALA A 264 4.55 25.38 14.35
CA ALA A 264 4.87 26.73 13.88
C ALA A 264 3.86 27.28 12.87
N LYS A 265 3.28 26.42 12.02
CA LYS A 265 2.36 26.84 10.96
C LYS A 265 0.89 26.85 11.37
N LYS A 266 0.47 25.98 12.29
CA LYS A 266 -0.94 25.90 12.71
C LYS A 266 -1.33 26.88 13.85
N ASN A 267 -0.40 27.73 14.31
CA ASN A 267 -0.63 28.83 15.26
C ASN A 267 -1.09 28.36 16.67
N PRO A 268 -1.06 29.22 17.70
CA PRO A 268 -0.41 28.96 18.99
C PRO A 268 -1.14 27.94 19.91
N ASP A 269 -2.24 27.36 19.45
CA ASP A 269 -3.15 26.51 20.23
C ASP A 269 -2.92 25.01 19.99
N ILE A 270 -1.91 24.66 19.19
CA ILE A 270 -1.51 23.29 18.89
C ILE A 270 -0.06 23.07 19.35
N ASP A 271 0.10 22.19 20.34
CA ASP A 271 1.41 21.74 20.84
C ASP A 271 1.53 20.22 20.68
N LEU A 272 1.81 19.78 19.45
CA LEU A 272 2.04 18.37 19.19
C LEU A 272 3.40 17.96 19.74
N THR A 273 3.39 17.05 20.70
CA THR A 273 4.58 16.36 21.23
C THR A 273 4.80 14.99 20.59
N ALA A 274 3.80 14.49 19.86
CA ALA A 274 3.84 13.27 19.06
C ALA A 274 2.89 13.41 17.86
N LEU A 275 3.12 12.59 16.82
CA LEU A 275 2.11 12.43 15.78
C LEU A 275 0.85 11.78 16.39
N PRO A 276 -0.35 12.28 16.07
CA PRO A 276 -1.61 11.73 16.60
C PRO A 276 -1.78 10.24 16.29
N THR A 277 -2.59 9.54 17.08
CA THR A 277 -2.91 8.13 16.77
C THR A 277 -3.87 8.07 15.59
N LEU A 278 -3.54 7.25 14.59
CA LEU A 278 -4.51 6.89 13.55
C LEU A 278 -5.51 5.90 14.15
N VAL A 279 -6.80 6.18 14.02
CA VAL A 279 -7.90 5.39 14.58
C VAL A 279 -8.85 5.01 13.47
N PHE A 280 -9.18 3.72 13.36
CA PHE A 280 -10.15 3.25 12.37
C PHE A 280 -11.56 3.65 12.76
N THR A 281 -12.35 4.08 11.78
CA THR A 281 -13.79 4.24 11.92
C THR A 281 -14.42 2.85 11.94
N VAL A 282 -14.97 2.46 13.09
CA VAL A 282 -15.69 1.19 13.24
C VAL A 282 -17.07 1.32 12.59
N GLY A 283 -17.39 0.43 11.67
CA GLY A 283 -18.70 0.40 11.00
C GLY A 283 -18.95 -0.94 10.31
N PRO A 284 -20.20 -1.22 9.90
CA PRO A 284 -20.55 -2.44 9.18
C PRO A 284 -20.01 -2.45 7.75
N GLY A 285 -19.91 -3.64 7.16
CA GLY A 285 -19.56 -3.81 5.74
C GLY A 285 -18.09 -3.55 5.40
N VAL A 286 -17.22 -3.48 6.42
CA VAL A 286 -15.78 -3.22 6.25
C VAL A 286 -14.97 -4.48 5.95
N LEU A 287 -15.54 -5.67 6.14
CA LEU A 287 -14.96 -6.98 5.84
C LEU A 287 -15.94 -7.77 4.99
N ASP A 288 -15.46 -8.43 3.93
CA ASP A 288 -16.26 -9.38 3.16
C ASP A 288 -15.94 -10.85 3.45
N ASN A 289 -16.75 -11.75 2.90
CA ASN A 289 -16.56 -13.19 3.04
C ASN A 289 -15.29 -13.72 2.35
N ASN A 290 -14.65 -12.93 1.49
CA ASN A 290 -13.39 -13.29 0.87
C ASN A 290 -12.21 -12.98 1.79
N GLY A 291 -12.44 -12.33 2.93
CA GLY A 291 -11.40 -11.87 3.85
C GLY A 291 -10.66 -10.65 3.33
N GLU A 292 -11.33 -9.81 2.53
CA GLU A 292 -10.84 -8.50 2.15
C GLU A 292 -11.54 -7.43 2.96
N ALA A 293 -10.80 -6.42 3.39
CA ALA A 293 -11.32 -5.33 4.20
C ALA A 293 -10.96 -3.95 3.64
N GLU A 294 -11.91 -3.02 3.75
CA GLU A 294 -11.72 -1.60 3.49
C GLU A 294 -12.52 -0.80 4.50
N GLY A 295 -11.94 0.29 4.99
CA GLY A 295 -12.66 1.25 5.80
C GLY A 295 -11.93 2.57 5.91
N GLU A 296 -12.55 3.50 6.64
CA GLU A 296 -12.02 4.83 6.88
C GLU A 296 -11.22 4.87 8.19
N LEU A 297 -10.33 5.83 8.28
CA LEU A 297 -9.61 6.17 9.50
C LEU A 297 -9.30 7.65 9.53
N ASN A 298 -9.08 8.18 10.72
CA ASN A 298 -8.56 9.52 10.90
C ASN A 298 -7.67 9.61 12.13
N SER A 299 -7.10 10.79 12.34
CA SER A 299 -6.58 11.18 13.64
C SER A 299 -7.06 12.57 14.00
N THR A 300 -7.11 12.85 15.30
CA THR A 300 -7.58 14.12 15.81
C THR A 300 -6.54 14.77 16.71
N ILE A 301 -6.49 16.09 16.68
CA ILE A 301 -5.70 16.92 17.60
C ILE A 301 -6.63 17.80 18.41
N ASN A 302 -6.19 18.23 19.58
CA ASN A 302 -6.88 19.26 20.33
C ASN A 302 -6.45 20.63 19.80
N SER A 303 -7.42 21.44 19.38
CA SER A 303 -7.22 22.84 19.04
C SER A 303 -8.28 23.65 19.78
N ASN A 304 -7.85 24.59 20.64
CA ASN A 304 -8.76 25.42 21.45
C ASN A 304 -9.79 24.61 22.28
N GLY A 305 -9.34 23.50 22.87
CA GLY A 305 -10.18 22.62 23.68
C GLY A 305 -11.20 21.80 22.89
N LYS A 306 -11.12 21.78 21.56
CA LYS A 306 -11.95 20.95 20.68
C LYS A 306 -11.10 19.93 19.94
N ALA A 307 -11.60 18.71 19.83
CA ALA A 307 -11.03 17.72 18.91
C ALA A 307 -11.32 18.16 17.47
N VAL A 308 -10.27 18.31 16.67
CA VAL A 308 -10.34 18.61 15.24
C VAL A 308 -9.57 17.55 14.48
N GLU A 309 -10.05 17.19 13.29
CA GLU A 309 -9.36 16.25 12.42
C GLU A 309 -7.99 16.80 12.01
N PHE A 310 -6.96 15.98 12.14
CA PHE A 310 -5.60 16.29 11.74
C PHE A 310 -5.27 15.67 10.38
N GLU A 311 -5.65 14.41 10.21
CA GLU A 311 -5.50 13.65 8.96
C GLU A 311 -6.63 12.63 8.83
N ALA A 312 -6.95 12.28 7.59
CA ALA A 312 -7.97 11.27 7.29
C ALA A 312 -7.59 10.47 6.05
N GLY A 313 -8.18 9.29 5.91
CA GLY A 313 -7.98 8.44 4.76
C GLY A 313 -8.61 7.07 4.89
N LYS A 314 -8.01 6.09 4.20
CA LYS A 314 -8.54 4.72 4.08
C LYS A 314 -7.50 3.67 4.41
N TYR A 315 -7.96 2.54 4.93
CA TYR A 315 -7.19 1.31 5.01
C TYR A 315 -7.76 0.28 4.03
N TYR A 316 -6.87 -0.59 3.59
CA TYR A 316 -7.18 -1.75 2.76
C TYR A 316 -6.42 -2.94 3.32
N ALA A 317 -7.05 -4.10 3.45
CA ALA A 317 -6.42 -5.27 4.02
C ALA A 317 -6.93 -6.58 3.42
N VAL A 318 -6.11 -7.62 3.57
CA VAL A 318 -6.47 -8.99 3.27
C VAL A 318 -6.04 -9.90 4.41
N LEU A 319 -6.94 -10.80 4.83
CA LEU A 319 -6.68 -11.82 5.84
C LEU A 319 -6.24 -13.11 5.17
N SER A 320 -5.40 -13.88 5.86
CA SER A 320 -4.94 -15.19 5.39
C SER A 320 -4.95 -16.24 6.49
N GLY A 321 -5.01 -17.50 6.06
CA GLY A 321 -4.83 -18.66 6.92
C GLY A 321 -6.11 -19.26 7.48
N SER A 322 -5.97 -20.48 8.00
CA SER A 322 -7.09 -21.36 8.42
C SER A 322 -7.89 -20.86 9.62
N LYS A 323 -7.41 -19.82 10.29
CA LYS A 323 -8.10 -19.16 11.40
C LYS A 323 -8.09 -17.66 11.23
N ALA A 324 -7.85 -17.17 10.00
CA ALA A 324 -7.56 -15.77 9.74
C ALA A 324 -6.47 -15.23 10.70
N ASP A 325 -5.35 -15.95 10.81
CA ASP A 325 -4.28 -15.72 11.79
C ASP A 325 -3.31 -14.60 11.40
N GLU A 326 -3.43 -14.08 10.18
CA GLU A 326 -2.51 -13.09 9.60
C GLU A 326 -3.29 -12.07 8.75
N VAL A 327 -2.85 -10.81 8.80
CA VAL A 327 -3.44 -9.70 8.04
C VAL A 327 -2.30 -8.90 7.40
N ALA A 328 -2.39 -8.59 6.11
CA ALA A 328 -1.56 -7.55 5.50
C ALA A 328 -2.44 -6.48 4.87
N GLY A 329 -1.90 -5.26 4.77
CA GLY A 329 -2.65 -4.17 4.19
C GLY A 329 -1.85 -2.90 4.02
N VAL A 330 -2.54 -1.87 3.55
CA VAL A 330 -2.01 -0.52 3.31
C VAL A 330 -2.99 0.50 3.89
N ILE A 331 -2.46 1.54 4.51
CA ILE A 331 -3.16 2.74 4.95
C ILE A 331 -2.67 3.89 4.08
N VAL A 332 -3.60 4.69 3.57
CA VAL A 332 -3.31 5.97 2.90
C VAL A 332 -4.04 7.06 3.64
N VAL A 333 -3.30 8.02 4.20
CA VAL A 333 -3.86 9.21 4.86
C VAL A 333 -3.27 10.48 4.27
N THR A 334 -4.05 11.55 4.34
CA THR A 334 -3.63 12.89 3.95
C THR A 334 -3.87 13.88 5.07
N SER A 335 -2.93 14.83 5.26
CA SER A 335 -3.06 15.94 6.19
C SER A 335 -2.61 17.24 5.55
N ASP A 336 -3.24 18.37 5.92
CA ASP A 336 -2.66 19.68 5.68
C ASP A 336 -1.69 20.04 6.82
N ALA A 337 -0.46 20.38 6.45
CA ALA A 337 0.59 20.86 7.35
C ALA A 337 0.96 22.31 7.00
N GLY A 338 -0.04 23.20 7.02
CA GLY A 338 0.12 24.63 6.80
C GLY A 338 0.48 24.96 5.36
N GLY A 339 -0.46 24.65 4.45
CA GLY A 339 -0.36 24.93 3.02
C GLY A 339 0.49 23.93 2.23
N ILE A 340 0.92 22.85 2.87
CA ILE A 340 1.56 21.70 2.24
C ILE A 340 0.72 20.50 2.62
N THR A 341 0.20 19.79 1.62
CA THR A 341 -0.51 18.55 1.89
C THR A 341 0.51 17.43 1.96
N VAL A 342 0.46 16.65 3.02
CA VAL A 342 1.27 15.46 3.20
C VAL A 342 0.39 14.26 2.93
N ARG A 343 0.86 13.35 2.09
CA ARG A 343 0.31 12.00 2.00
C ARG A 343 1.25 11.04 2.70
N GLU A 344 0.72 10.20 3.55
CA GLU A 344 1.40 9.04 4.11
C GLU A 344 0.77 7.78 3.51
N THR A 345 1.58 6.94 2.86
CA THR A 345 1.18 5.60 2.41
C THR A 345 2.05 4.60 3.15
N GLY A 346 1.44 3.78 4.00
CA GLY A 346 2.19 2.78 4.77
C GLY A 346 1.52 1.45 4.84
N GLY A 347 2.35 0.41 4.89
CA GLY A 347 1.96 -0.97 4.89
C GLY A 347 2.16 -1.59 6.26
N PHE A 348 1.42 -2.67 6.50
CA PHE A 348 1.46 -3.41 7.73
C PHE A 348 1.29 -4.90 7.49
N ILE A 349 1.83 -5.69 8.40
CA ILE A 349 1.55 -7.12 8.55
C ILE A 349 1.32 -7.37 10.04
N LEU A 350 0.16 -7.93 10.38
CA LEU A 350 -0.26 -8.19 11.76
C LEU A 350 -0.54 -9.68 11.93
N TYR A 351 -0.26 -10.16 13.14
CA TYR A 351 -0.45 -11.56 13.51
C TYR A 351 -1.37 -11.66 14.72
N ARG A 352 -2.15 -12.74 14.78
CA ARG A 352 -2.76 -13.16 16.04
C ARG A 352 -1.65 -13.63 16.99
N PRO A 353 -1.62 -13.13 18.24
CA PRO A 353 -0.60 -13.50 19.22
C PRO A 353 -0.74 -14.93 19.75
#